data_AF-A0A7W2Y0F4-F1
#
_entry.id   AF-A0A7W2Y0F4-F1
#
_cell.length_a   1.000
_cell.length_b   1.000
_cell.length_c   1.000
_cell.angle_alpha   90.00
_cell.angle_beta   90.00
_cell.angle_gamma   90.00
#
_symmetry.space_group_name_H-M   'P 1'
#
loop_
_entity.id
_entity.type
_entity.pdbx_description
1 polymer ?
#
loop_
_entity_poly.entity_id
_entity_poly.type
_entity_poly.pdbx_seq_one_letter_code
_entity_poly.pdbx_strand_id
1 'polypeptide(L)'
;MNSQNIKLLKKMISGLILLIATTSLAAFAASNSAKDKELLIHVDPSTHCAIKVTPSVNESNCALLYSESKNPCKNDPECVCSQKEKYIAWQTTTGDAFDIRFTEGSPFKRCEYQAGRDGEVRCKIKNTGDYYYEVNVKGCATNPYDPRIVVQ
;
A
#
# COMPACT_ATOMS: atom_id res chain seq x y z
N MET A 1 -51.83 0.37 -35.49
CA MET A 1 -50.96 0.50 -34.29
C MET A 1 -50.95 1.96 -33.87
N ASN A 2 -51.47 2.28 -32.67
CA ASN A 2 -51.91 3.64 -32.32
C ASN A 2 -50.75 4.55 -31.89
N SER A 3 -50.71 5.78 -32.40
CA SER A 3 -49.58 6.74 -32.26
C SER A 3 -49.25 7.11 -30.81
N GLN A 4 -50.21 6.94 -29.88
CA GLN A 4 -50.01 7.14 -28.44
C GLN A 4 -49.11 6.09 -27.78
N ASN A 5 -49.14 4.83 -28.24
CA ASN A 5 -48.35 3.74 -27.66
C ASN A 5 -46.84 3.89 -27.96
N ILE A 6 -46.50 4.51 -29.10
CA ILE A 6 -45.11 4.78 -29.51
C ILE A 6 -44.49 5.89 -28.65
N LYS A 7 -45.28 6.89 -28.23
CA LYS A 7 -44.82 7.99 -27.37
C LYS A 7 -44.56 7.54 -25.93
N LEU A 8 -45.38 6.63 -25.39
CA LEU A 8 -45.15 6.05 -24.06
C LEU A 8 -43.89 5.18 -24.02
N LEU A 9 -43.64 4.38 -25.07
CA LEU A 9 -42.47 3.51 -25.16
C LEU A 9 -41.15 4.32 -25.20
N LYS A 10 -41.13 5.44 -25.93
CA LYS A 10 -39.97 6.35 -25.98
C LYS A 10 -39.67 7.04 -24.63
N LYS A 11 -40.70 7.38 -23.85
CA LYS A 11 -40.53 7.97 -22.51
C LYS A 11 -40.00 6.96 -21.50
N MET A 12 -40.41 5.69 -21.58
CA MET A 12 -39.90 4.64 -20.68
C MET A 12 -38.44 4.25 -20.99
N ILE A 13 -38.04 4.23 -22.27
CA ILE A 13 -36.63 3.94 -22.65
C ILE A 13 -35.70 5.09 -22.22
N SER A 14 -36.16 6.35 -22.31
CA SER A 14 -35.37 7.51 -21.87
C SER A 14 -35.17 7.58 -20.34
N GLY A 15 -36.12 7.05 -19.55
CA GLY A 15 -35.99 6.96 -18.09
C GLY A 15 -35.05 5.84 -17.63
N LEU A 16 -35.00 4.73 -18.38
CA LEU A 16 -34.16 3.58 -18.04
C LEU A 16 -32.65 3.85 -18.26
N ILE A 17 -32.31 4.63 -19.30
CA ILE A 17 -30.91 5.02 -19.59
C ILE A 17 -30.36 5.94 -18.49
N LEU A 18 -31.21 6.78 -17.89
CA LEU A 18 -30.79 7.72 -16.84
C LEU A 18 -30.53 7.02 -15.48
N LEU A 19 -31.13 5.85 -15.22
CA LEU A 19 -30.91 5.06 -14.00
C LEU A 19 -29.63 4.20 -14.04
N ILE A 20 -29.20 3.76 -15.22
CA ILE A 20 -27.96 2.97 -15.39
C ILE A 20 -26.71 3.86 -15.25
N ALA A 21 -26.83 5.14 -15.62
CA ALA A 21 -25.74 6.10 -15.51
C ALA A 21 -25.44 6.56 -14.07
N THR A 22 -26.43 6.56 -13.17
CA THR A 22 -26.24 7.00 -11.78
C THR A 22 -25.75 5.90 -10.84
N THR A 23 -25.98 4.63 -11.19
CA THR A 23 -25.52 3.46 -10.40
C THR A 23 -24.06 3.08 -10.65
N SER A 24 -23.48 3.49 -11.78
CA SER A 24 -22.10 3.15 -12.15
C SER A 24 -21.04 4.07 -11.53
N LEU A 25 -21.41 5.23 -10.99
CA LEU A 25 -20.47 6.16 -10.33
C LEU A 25 -20.14 5.77 -8.88
N ALA A 26 -21.02 5.03 -8.20
CA ALA A 26 -20.79 4.62 -6.81
C ALA A 26 -19.84 3.41 -6.67
N ALA A 27 -19.72 2.58 -7.70
CA ALA A 27 -18.90 1.37 -7.66
C ALA A 27 -17.38 1.66 -7.68
N PHE A 28 -16.94 2.82 -8.16
CA PHE A 28 -15.52 3.17 -8.25
C PHE A 28 -14.98 3.90 -7.02
N ALA A 29 -15.83 4.46 -6.16
CA ALA A 29 -15.37 5.21 -4.99
C ALA A 29 -15.01 4.30 -3.79
N ALA A 30 -15.57 3.09 -3.74
CA ALA A 30 -15.36 2.16 -2.62
C ALA A 30 -14.06 1.33 -2.72
N SER A 31 -13.34 1.37 -3.84
CA SER A 31 -12.20 0.46 -4.08
C SER A 31 -10.84 0.97 -3.56
N ASN A 32 -10.78 2.16 -2.94
CA ASN A 32 -9.51 2.79 -2.59
C ASN A 32 -9.39 3.25 -1.13
N SER A 33 -9.86 2.43 -0.18
CA SER A 33 -9.88 2.75 1.26
C SER A 33 -8.51 2.73 1.94
N ALA A 34 -7.52 2.01 1.41
CA ALA A 34 -6.17 2.02 2.00
C ALA A 34 -5.50 3.39 1.84
N LYS A 35 -4.64 3.74 2.78
CA LYS A 35 -3.83 4.95 2.72
C LYS A 35 -2.42 4.61 2.24
N ASP A 36 -1.69 5.63 1.80
CA ASP A 36 -0.24 5.54 1.67
C ASP A 36 0.36 5.18 3.04
N LYS A 37 1.49 4.48 3.02
CA LYS A 37 2.17 3.99 4.23
C LYS A 37 3.53 4.66 4.34
N GLU A 38 3.79 5.22 5.50
CA GLU A 38 5.11 5.68 5.89
C GLU A 38 5.63 4.73 6.96
N LEU A 39 6.85 4.25 6.79
CA LEU A 39 7.51 3.29 7.66
C LEU A 39 8.75 3.95 8.27
N LEU A 40 8.89 3.80 9.58
CA LEU A 40 10.06 4.23 10.33
C LEU A 40 10.97 3.03 10.55
N ILE A 41 12.20 3.12 10.07
CA ILE A 41 13.29 2.23 10.41
C ILE A 41 13.90 2.78 11.70
N HIS A 42 13.64 2.11 12.82
CA HIS A 42 14.21 2.50 14.10
C HIS A 42 15.65 2.00 14.14
N VAL A 43 16.59 2.93 14.25
CA VAL A 43 18.03 2.65 14.27
C VAL A 43 18.57 2.87 15.68
N ASP A 44 19.34 1.90 16.19
CA ASP A 44 20.10 2.09 17.42
C ASP A 44 21.28 3.02 17.14
N PRO A 45 21.37 4.19 17.81
CA PRO A 45 22.40 5.19 17.54
C PRO A 45 23.82 4.72 17.90
N SER A 46 23.97 3.66 18.69
CA SER A 46 25.28 3.13 19.08
C SER A 46 25.85 2.16 18.05
N THR A 47 24.99 1.34 17.47
CA THR A 47 25.37 0.27 16.53
C THR A 47 25.08 0.63 15.08
N HIS A 48 24.34 1.72 14.84
CA HIS A 48 23.78 2.12 13.55
C HIS A 48 22.94 1.02 12.88
N CYS A 49 22.42 0.07 13.65
CA CYS A 49 21.64 -1.05 13.15
C CYS A 49 20.14 -0.81 13.29
N ALA A 50 19.38 -1.25 12.30
CA ALA A 50 17.93 -1.32 12.41
C ALA A 50 17.54 -2.34 13.50
N ILE A 51 16.62 -1.93 14.37
CA ILE A 51 16.12 -2.77 15.48
C ILE A 51 14.62 -3.08 15.37
N LYS A 52 13.88 -2.33 14.55
CA LYS A 52 12.48 -2.58 14.17
C LYS A 52 12.06 -1.69 13.02
N VAL A 53 11.06 -2.13 12.24
CA VAL A 53 10.35 -1.30 11.26
C VAL A 53 8.89 -1.20 11.66
N THR A 54 8.37 0.03 11.78
CA THR A 54 6.96 0.25 12.16
C THR A 54 6.31 1.32 11.29
N PRO A 55 4.98 1.27 11.07
CA PRO A 55 4.27 2.42 10.53
C PRO A 55 4.53 3.71 11.34
N SER A 56 4.61 4.86 10.67
CA SER A 56 4.77 6.18 11.32
C SER A 56 3.52 6.58 12.12
N VAL A 57 2.35 6.10 11.67
CA VAL A 57 1.06 6.30 12.32
C VAL A 57 0.60 5.02 13.00
N ASN A 58 0.14 5.13 14.25
CA ASN A 58 -0.46 4.03 15.02
C ASN A 58 -1.88 3.69 14.52
N GLU A 59 -2.02 3.30 13.25
CA GLU A 59 -3.24 2.77 12.68
C GLU A 59 -3.13 1.25 12.51
N SER A 60 -4.24 0.52 12.66
CA SER A 60 -4.27 -0.92 12.41
C SER A 60 -3.84 -1.20 10.97
N ASN A 61 -2.70 -1.85 10.83
CA ASN A 61 -1.98 -1.93 9.56
C ASN A 61 -2.79 -2.63 8.45
N CYS A 62 -3.64 -3.59 8.85
CA CYS A 62 -4.31 -4.53 7.95
C CYS A 62 -5.83 -4.60 8.08
N ALA A 63 -6.45 -4.03 9.13
CA ALA A 63 -7.87 -4.22 9.40
C ALA A 63 -8.81 -3.66 8.32
N LEU A 64 -8.35 -2.68 7.53
CA LEU A 64 -9.13 -2.13 6.41
C LEU A 64 -9.11 -3.01 5.16
N LEU A 65 -8.13 -3.91 5.04
CA LEU A 65 -7.90 -4.75 3.87
C LEU A 65 -8.29 -6.20 4.13
N TYR A 66 -8.14 -6.65 5.36
CA TYR A 66 -8.37 -8.03 5.76
C TYR A 66 -9.31 -8.10 6.95
N SER A 67 -10.23 -9.07 6.93
CA SER A 67 -10.96 -9.48 8.13
C SER A 67 -10.00 -10.03 9.18
N GLU A 68 -10.35 -9.95 10.47
CA GLU A 68 -9.48 -10.41 11.56
C GLU A 68 -8.99 -11.85 11.41
N SER A 69 -9.83 -12.74 10.87
CA SER A 69 -9.52 -14.15 10.63
C SER A 69 -8.64 -14.41 9.41
N LYS A 70 -8.43 -13.41 8.54
CA LYS A 70 -7.66 -13.52 7.29
C LYS A 70 -6.48 -12.55 7.25
N ASN A 71 -6.18 -11.85 8.34
CA ASN A 71 -5.08 -10.90 8.40
C ASN A 71 -3.74 -11.64 8.28
N PRO A 72 -2.98 -11.45 7.19
CA PRO A 72 -1.70 -12.14 6.96
C PRO A 72 -0.58 -11.67 7.90
N CYS A 73 -0.76 -10.51 8.55
CA CYS A 73 0.17 -9.92 9.51
C CYS A 73 -0.25 -10.13 10.98
N LYS A 74 -1.24 -10.99 11.27
CA LYS A 74 -1.84 -11.09 12.62
C LYS A 74 -0.81 -11.34 13.75
N ASN A 75 0.25 -12.11 13.46
CA ASN A 75 1.28 -12.48 14.42
C ASN A 75 2.65 -11.91 14.05
N ASP A 76 2.68 -10.91 13.18
CA ASP A 76 3.90 -10.31 12.66
C ASP A 76 3.77 -8.78 12.79
N PRO A 77 4.30 -8.19 13.87
CA PRO A 77 4.16 -6.76 14.14
C PRO A 77 4.90 -5.88 13.12
N GLU A 78 5.78 -6.46 12.31
CA GLU A 78 6.61 -5.76 11.32
C GLU A 78 6.13 -5.99 9.89
N CYS A 79 5.02 -6.72 9.75
CA CYS A 79 4.31 -6.93 8.50
C CYS A 79 3.36 -5.77 8.21
N VAL A 80 3.44 -5.27 6.98
CA VAL A 80 2.67 -4.12 6.50
C VAL A 80 1.70 -4.52 5.41
N CYS A 81 0.41 -4.23 5.60
CA CYS A 81 -0.60 -4.43 4.56
C CYS A 81 -0.81 -3.15 3.75
N SER A 82 -0.89 -3.30 2.44
CA SER A 82 -1.21 -2.22 1.51
C SER A 82 -1.97 -2.74 0.28
N GLN A 83 -2.24 -1.87 -0.68
CA GLN A 83 -2.91 -2.21 -1.93
C GLN A 83 -2.26 -1.52 -3.12
N LYS A 84 -2.59 -1.99 -4.33
CA LYS A 84 -2.14 -1.36 -5.58
C LYS A 84 -2.37 0.15 -5.63
N GLU A 85 -1.47 0.83 -6.33
CA GLU A 85 -1.47 2.28 -6.57
C GLU A 85 -1.24 3.16 -5.33
N LYS A 86 -1.02 2.59 -4.14
CA LYS A 86 -0.52 3.30 -2.96
C LYS A 86 0.98 3.44 -2.95
N TYR A 87 1.47 4.33 -2.10
CA TYR A 87 2.90 4.48 -1.83
C TYR A 87 3.28 3.82 -0.52
N ILE A 88 4.49 3.26 -0.50
CA ILE A 88 5.24 2.99 0.74
C ILE A 88 6.45 3.91 0.75
N ALA A 89 6.62 4.62 1.85
CA ALA A 89 7.79 5.44 2.12
C ALA A 89 8.55 4.87 3.34
N TRP A 90 9.87 4.97 3.33
CA TRP A 90 10.73 4.59 4.45
C TRP A 90 11.65 5.75 4.80
N GLN A 91 11.93 5.89 6.08
CA GLN A 91 12.93 6.81 6.61
C GLN A 91 13.53 6.22 7.90
N THR A 92 14.77 6.60 8.22
CA THR A 92 15.41 6.23 9.49
C THR A 92 15.08 7.24 10.58
N THR A 93 14.98 6.78 11.82
CA THR A 93 14.75 7.67 12.98
C THR A 93 15.94 8.57 13.30
N THR A 94 17.13 8.21 12.81
CA THR A 94 18.41 8.88 13.07
C THR A 94 18.93 9.69 11.87
N GLY A 95 18.32 9.53 10.69
CA GLY A 95 18.82 10.11 9.44
C GLY A 95 19.99 9.33 8.81
N ASP A 96 20.31 8.14 9.33
CA ASP A 96 21.30 7.25 8.71
C ASP A 96 20.87 6.89 7.28
N ALA A 97 21.86 6.81 6.38
CA ALA A 97 21.63 6.32 5.03
C ALA A 97 21.32 4.81 5.05
N PHE A 98 20.42 4.38 4.19
CA PHE A 98 20.02 2.98 4.09
C PHE A 98 19.67 2.59 2.66
N ASP A 99 19.64 1.29 2.40
CA ASP A 99 19.08 0.71 1.20
C ASP A 99 18.09 -0.41 1.51
N ILE A 100 17.16 -0.62 0.59
CA ILE A 100 16.15 -1.67 0.62
C ILE A 100 16.47 -2.70 -0.46
N ARG A 101 16.47 -3.98 -0.10
CA ARG A 101 16.65 -5.07 -1.06
C ARG A 101 15.54 -6.09 -0.93
N PHE A 102 14.77 -6.28 -1.99
CA PHE A 102 13.83 -7.39 -2.04
C PHE A 102 14.53 -8.68 -2.45
N THR A 103 14.31 -9.75 -1.69
CA THR A 103 14.92 -11.07 -1.93
C THR A 103 14.22 -11.85 -3.04
N GLU A 104 12.88 -11.75 -3.11
CA GLU A 104 12.05 -12.45 -4.10
C GLU A 104 11.02 -11.51 -4.73
N GLY A 105 11.33 -10.98 -5.92
CA GLY A 105 10.45 -10.05 -6.63
C GLY A 105 10.30 -8.71 -5.91
N SER A 106 9.31 -7.90 -6.31
CA SER A 106 9.01 -6.63 -5.60
C SER A 106 7.57 -6.19 -5.90
N PRO A 107 6.89 -5.53 -4.95
CA PRO A 107 5.59 -4.92 -5.21
C PRO A 107 5.70 -3.71 -6.14
N PHE A 108 6.90 -3.19 -6.39
CA PHE A 108 7.14 -1.94 -7.10
C PHE A 108 7.67 -2.14 -8.52
N LYS A 109 7.42 -1.14 -9.38
CA LYS A 109 8.01 -1.04 -10.72
C LYS A 109 8.87 0.21 -10.78
N ARG A 110 10.17 0.06 -11.05
CA ARG A 110 11.15 1.16 -11.18
C ARG A 110 11.17 2.07 -9.94
N CYS A 111 11.47 1.49 -8.78
CA CYS A 111 11.75 2.28 -7.58
C CYS A 111 13.26 2.41 -7.34
N GLU A 112 13.68 3.55 -6.81
CA GLU A 112 15.02 3.76 -6.27
C GLU A 112 15.02 3.32 -4.81
N TYR A 113 15.74 2.24 -4.50
CA TYR A 113 15.72 1.64 -3.17
C TYR A 113 16.80 2.17 -2.22
N GLN A 114 17.48 3.25 -2.58
CA GLN A 114 18.52 3.86 -1.76
C GLN A 114 18.02 5.21 -1.26
N ALA A 115 18.17 5.46 0.03
CA ALA A 115 17.86 6.76 0.59
C ALA A 115 18.89 7.78 0.07
N GLY A 116 18.40 8.71 -0.76
CA GLY A 116 19.19 9.81 -1.31
C GLY A 116 19.48 10.90 -0.28
N ARG A 117 19.72 12.13 -0.74
CA ARG A 117 20.00 13.28 0.14
C ARG A 117 18.86 13.64 1.10
N ASP A 118 17.64 13.27 0.75
CA ASP A 118 16.44 13.60 1.53
C ASP A 118 16.14 12.57 2.64
N GLY A 119 16.92 11.48 2.72
CA GLY A 119 16.78 10.47 3.78
C GLY A 119 15.54 9.58 3.65
N GLU A 120 14.78 9.71 2.55
CA GLU A 120 13.54 8.98 2.30
C GLU A 120 13.67 8.09 1.05
N VAL A 121 13.11 6.89 1.12
CA VAL A 121 12.79 6.06 -0.05
C VAL A 121 11.29 6.06 -0.21
N ARG A 122 10.75 6.35 -1.41
CA ARG A 122 9.30 6.31 -1.66
C ARG A 122 8.96 5.59 -2.96
N CYS A 123 8.20 4.50 -2.85
CA CYS A 123 7.87 3.61 -3.96
C CYS A 123 6.36 3.47 -4.17
N LYS A 124 5.90 3.51 -5.43
CA LYS A 124 4.50 3.24 -5.78
C LYS A 124 4.26 1.75 -6.04
N ILE A 125 3.31 1.16 -5.33
CA ILE A 125 2.91 -0.24 -5.45
C ILE A 125 2.23 -0.49 -6.79
N LYS A 126 2.64 -1.57 -7.46
CA LYS A 126 2.14 -2.03 -8.76
C LYS A 126 1.74 -3.50 -8.78
N ASN A 127 2.35 -4.34 -7.95
CA ASN A 127 2.10 -5.77 -7.94
C ASN A 127 1.47 -6.20 -6.61
N THR A 128 0.54 -7.15 -6.67
CA THR A 128 -0.03 -7.84 -5.52
C THR A 128 0.84 -9.02 -5.13
N GLY A 129 0.89 -9.34 -3.84
CA GLY A 129 1.64 -10.48 -3.37
C GLY A 129 2.14 -10.30 -1.95
N ASP A 130 3.06 -11.17 -1.60
CA ASP A 130 3.73 -11.21 -0.31
C ASP A 130 5.22 -11.06 -0.54
N TYR A 131 5.82 -10.04 0.07
CA TYR A 131 7.16 -9.58 -0.26
C TYR A 131 7.99 -9.39 1.01
N TYR A 132 9.02 -10.20 1.14
CA TYR A 132 10.09 -10.00 2.12
C TYR A 132 11.13 -9.05 1.53
N TYR A 133 11.66 -8.19 2.39
CA TYR A 133 12.72 -7.28 2.01
C TYR A 133 13.67 -7.10 3.18
N GLU A 134 14.88 -6.72 2.82
CA GLU A 134 15.97 -6.44 3.72
C GLU A 134 16.16 -4.92 3.77
N VAL A 135 16.46 -4.42 4.97
CA VAL A 135 16.91 -3.05 5.22
C VAL A 135 18.38 -3.13 5.62
N ASN A 136 19.23 -2.47 4.85
CA ASN A 136 20.65 -2.35 5.14
C ASN A 136 20.94 -0.91 5.57
N VAL A 137 21.25 -0.70 6.85
CA VAL A 137 21.63 0.63 7.36
C VAL A 137 23.13 0.80 7.23
N LYS A 138 23.57 1.93 6.68
CA LYS A 138 25.00 2.21 6.48
C LYS A 138 25.70 2.31 7.84
N GLY A 139 26.74 1.51 8.02
CA GLY A 139 27.51 1.47 9.28
C GLY A 139 27.08 0.37 10.24
N CYS A 140 25.94 -0.31 9.99
CA CYS A 140 25.55 -1.48 10.78
C CYS A 140 26.41 -2.70 10.45
N ALA A 141 26.97 -3.34 11.48
CA ALA A 141 27.77 -4.56 11.35
C ALA A 141 26.93 -5.83 11.19
N THR A 142 25.65 -5.80 11.57
CA THR A 142 24.75 -6.97 11.62
C THR A 142 23.62 -6.91 10.61
N ASN A 143 23.74 -6.09 9.56
CA ASN A 143 22.80 -6.11 8.45
C ASN A 143 22.65 -7.52 7.86
N PRO A 144 21.51 -7.84 7.21
CA PRO A 144 20.31 -7.02 7.05
C PRO A 144 19.31 -7.12 8.21
N TYR A 145 18.26 -6.29 8.16
CA TYR A 145 17.05 -6.40 8.97
C TYR A 145 15.84 -6.74 8.07
N ASP A 146 14.97 -7.69 8.46
CA ASP A 146 14.11 -8.43 7.49
C ASP A 146 12.58 -8.28 7.71
N PRO A 147 11.98 -7.11 7.41
CA PRO A 147 10.53 -6.88 7.44
C PRO A 147 9.78 -7.45 6.22
N ARG A 148 8.44 -7.33 6.25
CA ARG A 148 7.53 -7.92 5.25
C ARG A 148 6.41 -6.95 4.81
N ILE A 149 6.03 -7.01 3.53
CA ILE A 149 4.90 -6.25 2.96
C ILE A 149 3.95 -7.22 2.26
N VAL A 150 2.65 -7.10 2.56
CA VAL A 150 1.58 -7.85 1.89
C VAL A 150 0.67 -6.88 1.13
N VAL A 151 0.42 -7.16 -0.14
CA VAL A 151 -0.33 -6.30 -1.06
C VAL A 151 -1.53 -7.03 -1.66
N GLN A 152 -2.71 -6.42 -1.52
CA GLN A 152 -3.97 -6.84 -2.15
C GLN A 152 -4.29 -6.09 -3.45
#